data_AF-A0A0P0X559-F1
#
_entry.id   AF-A0A0P0X559-F1
#
_cell.length_a   1.000
_cell.length_b   1.000
_cell.length_c   1.000
_cell.angle_alpha   90.00
_cell.angle_beta   90.00
_cell.angle_gamma   90.00
#
_symmetry.space_group_name_H-M   'P 1'
#
loop_
_entity.id
_entity.type
_entity.pdbx_description
1 polymer ?
#
loop_
_entity_poly.entity_id
_entity_poly.type
_entity_poly.pdbx_seq_one_letter_code
_entity_poly.pdbx_strand_id
1 'polypeptide(L)' 'MGEMNWVSRKIHLYNVTMGLYMLDWWERCLFKDMMVLILLWFVCFNGSRFASDVFDSHLKARIIPGGNYGLGIEK' A
#
# COMPACT_ATOMS: atom_id res chain seq x y z
N MET A 1 18.09 26.72 -0.03
CA MET A 1 18.06 25.38 0.63
C MET A 1 17.32 24.30 -0.17
N GLY A 2 16.44 24.63 -1.13
CA GLY A 2 15.70 23.62 -1.92
C GLY A 2 16.50 22.92 -3.05
N GLU A 3 17.53 23.57 -3.59
CA GLU A 3 18.25 23.07 -4.78
C GLU A 3 19.15 21.85 -4.48
N MET A 4 19.86 21.86 -3.35
CA MET A 4 20.72 20.73 -2.93
C MET A 4 19.92 19.44 -2.76
N ASN A 5 18.69 19.55 -2.22
CA ASN A 5 17.80 18.40 -2.03
C ASN A 5 17.30 17.83 -3.37
N TRP A 6 17.04 18.67 -4.37
CA TRP A 6 16.61 18.20 -5.68
C TRP A 6 17.74 17.52 -6.46
N VAL A 7 18.96 18.08 -6.42
CA VAL A 7 20.13 17.46 -7.04
C VAL A 7 20.50 16.14 -6.36
N SER A 8 20.47 16.09 -5.02
CA SER A 8 20.72 14.85 -4.27
C SER A 8 19.70 13.75 -4.60
N ARG A 9 18.41 14.10 -4.71
CA ARG A 9 17.38 13.15 -5.17
C ARG A 9 17.68 12.64 -6.58
N LYS A 10 18.07 13.52 -7.50
CA LYS A 10 18.47 13.12 -8.85
C LYS A 10 19.69 12.19 -8.84
N ILE A 11 20.72 12.48 -8.05
CA ILE A 11 21.93 11.64 -7.99
C ILE A 11 21.64 10.26 -7.42
N HIS A 12 20.79 10.18 -6.39
CA HIS A 12 20.32 8.90 -5.85
C HIS A 12 19.54 8.09 -6.90
N LEU A 13 18.62 8.74 -7.63
CA LEU A 13 17.92 8.07 -8.73
C LEU A 13 18.89 7.60 -9.81
N TYR A 14 19.88 8.41 -10.21
CA TYR A 14 20.91 8.01 -11.18
C TYR A 14 21.77 6.86 -10.69
N ASN A 15 22.16 6.84 -9.42
CA ASN A 15 22.95 5.74 -8.86
C ASN A 15 22.14 4.44 -8.82
N VAL A 16 20.86 4.52 -8.46
CA VAL A 16 19.96 3.36 -8.47
C VAL A 16 19.74 2.87 -9.91
N THR A 17 19.50 3.76 -10.88
CA THR A 17 19.28 3.36 -12.28
C THR A 17 20.54 2.84 -12.95
N MET A 18 21.71 3.45 -12.70
CA MET A 18 22.99 2.97 -13.23
C MET A 18 23.38 1.62 -12.61
N GLY A 19 23.18 1.45 -11.29
CA GLY A 19 23.36 0.16 -10.62
C GLY A 19 22.48 -0.91 -11.26
N LEU A 20 21.17 -0.66 -11.37
CA LEU A 20 20.22 -1.51 -12.10
C LEU A 20 20.62 -1.78 -13.55
N TYR A 21 21.36 -0.86 -14.17
CA TYR A 21 21.84 -1.04 -15.53
C TYR A 21 23.05 -2.00 -15.59
N MET A 22 23.87 -2.05 -14.55
CA MET A 22 25.00 -2.96 -14.43
C MET A 22 24.57 -4.38 -14.03
N LEU A 23 23.40 -4.51 -13.43
CA LEU A 23 22.82 -5.78 -13.02
C LEU A 23 22.50 -6.68 -14.21
N ASP A 24 22.83 -7.96 -14.04
CA ASP A 24 22.58 -9.02 -15.00
C ASP A 24 21.09 -9.07 -15.39
N TRP A 25 20.83 -9.59 -16.58
CA TRP A 25 19.48 -9.74 -17.14
C TRP A 25 18.50 -10.45 -16.18
N TRP A 26 18.96 -11.42 -15.38
CA TRP A 26 18.15 -12.09 -14.36
C TRP A 26 17.78 -11.15 -13.21
N GLU A 27 18.71 -10.30 -12.77
CA GLU A 27 18.53 -9.40 -11.63
C GLU A 27 17.66 -8.19 -12.01
N ARG A 28 17.72 -7.70 -13.26
CA ARG A 28 16.74 -6.72 -13.79
C ARG A 28 15.31 -7.24 -13.75
N CYS A 29 15.11 -8.51 -14.08
CA CYS A 29 13.81 -9.16 -13.92
C CYS A 29 13.40 -9.18 -12.45
N LEU A 30 14.30 -9.54 -11.53
CA LEU A 30 14.03 -9.49 -10.09
C LEU A 30 13.71 -8.08 -9.60
N PHE A 31 14.39 -7.02 -10.04
CA PHE A 31 14.06 -5.67 -9.58
C PHE A 31 12.71 -5.18 -10.10
N LYS A 32 12.40 -5.44 -11.37
CA LYS A 32 11.08 -5.17 -11.93
C LYS A 32 10.01 -5.98 -11.20
N ASP A 33 10.29 -7.25 -10.92
CA ASP A 33 9.38 -8.15 -10.22
C ASP A 33 9.23 -7.74 -8.75
N MET A 34 10.30 -7.38 -8.04
CA MET A 34 10.26 -6.86 -6.67
C MET A 34 9.43 -5.59 -6.55
N MET A 35 9.56 -4.65 -7.50
CA MET A 35 8.70 -3.46 -7.52
C MET A 35 7.23 -3.85 -7.74
N VAL A 36 6.96 -4.78 -8.66
CA VAL A 36 5.62 -5.32 -8.91
C VAL A 36 5.09 -6.07 -7.69
N LEU A 37 5.93 -6.83 -6.98
CA LEU A 37 5.60 -7.59 -5.78
C LEU A 37 5.27 -6.66 -4.62
N ILE A 38 6.04 -5.57 -4.43
CA ILE A 38 5.75 -4.56 -3.40
C ILE A 38 4.44 -3.83 -3.73
N LEU A 39 4.21 -3.48 -5.01
CA LEU A 39 2.96 -2.85 -5.43
C LEU A 39 1.75 -3.80 -5.29
N LEU A 40 1.90 -5.06 -5.71
CA LEU A 40 0.88 -6.09 -5.56
C LEU A 40 0.59 -6.34 -4.09
N TRP A 41 1.63 -6.45 -3.25
CA TRP A 41 1.49 -6.56 -1.81
C TRP A 41 0.74 -5.36 -1.24
N PHE A 42 1.06 -4.15 -1.68
CA PHE A 42 0.37 -2.94 -1.22
C PHE A 42 -1.10 -2.94 -1.64
N VAL A 43 -1.42 -3.28 -2.88
CA VAL A 43 -2.81 -3.35 -3.37
C VAL A 43 -3.57 -4.47 -2.67
N CYS A 44 -2.97 -5.65 -2.49
CA CYS A 44 -3.55 -6.75 -1.73
C CYS A 44 -3.78 -6.34 -0.28
N PHE A 45 -2.82 -5.69 0.39
CA PHE A 45 -2.95 -5.29 1.78
C PHE A 45 -4.04 -4.23 1.98
N ASN A 46 -4.06 -3.18 1.14
CA ASN A 46 -5.09 -2.14 1.21
C ASN A 46 -6.47 -2.67 0.78
N GLY A 47 -6.51 -3.48 -0.28
CA GLY A 47 -7.73 -4.09 -0.79
C GLY A 47 -8.33 -5.08 0.21
N SER A 48 -7.50 -5.91 0.85
CA SER A 48 -7.93 -6.81 1.93
C SER A 48 -8.49 -6.04 3.12
N ARG A 49 -7.86 -4.93 3.53
CA ARG A 49 -8.39 -4.11 4.62
C ARG A 49 -9.76 -3.53 4.28
N PHE A 50 -9.91 -2.95 3.09
CA PHE A 50 -11.19 -2.43 2.63
C PHE A 50 -12.25 -3.53 2.50
N ALA A 51 -11.89 -4.69 1.93
CA ALA A 51 -12.78 -5.83 1.84
C ALA A 51 -13.20 -6.31 3.24
N SER A 52 -12.27 -6.44 4.19
CA SER A 52 -12.55 -6.81 5.57
C SER A 52 -13.50 -5.82 6.25
N ASP A 53 -13.31 -4.51 6.07
CA ASP A 53 -14.20 -3.49 6.65
C ASP A 53 -15.63 -3.56 6.07
N VAL A 54 -15.73 -3.83 4.76
CA VAL A 54 -17.03 -4.02 4.08
C VAL A 54 -17.70 -5.33 4.50
N PHE A 55 -16.95 -6.43 4.59
CA PHE A 55 -17.44 -7.71 5.09
C PHE A 55 -17.87 -7.60 6.55
N ASP A 56 -17.10 -6.93 7.41
CA ASP A 56 -17.48 -6.67 8.81
C ASP A 56 -18.77 -5.86 8.86
N SER A 57 -18.87 -4.78 8.08
CA SER A 57 -20.10 -3.98 8.01
C SER A 57 -21.31 -4.80 7.55
N HIS A 58 -21.17 -5.66 6.54
CA HIS A 58 -22.24 -6.52 6.06
C HIS A 58 -22.58 -7.66 7.01
N LEU A 59 -21.59 -8.29 7.64
CA LEU A 59 -21.80 -9.33 8.65
C LEU A 59 -22.42 -8.73 9.90
N LYS A 60 -21.96 -7.57 10.37
CA LYS A 60 -22.53 -6.83 11.49
C LYS A 60 -23.96 -6.39 11.20
N ALA A 61 -24.24 -5.91 9.99
CA ALA A 61 -25.60 -5.59 9.55
C ALA A 61 -26.50 -6.83 9.45
N ARG A 62 -25.95 -8.00 9.09
CA ARG A 62 -26.71 -9.26 9.04
C ARG A 62 -26.91 -9.93 10.40
N ILE A 63 -25.92 -9.86 11.30
CA ILE A 63 -26.00 -10.41 12.65
C ILE A 63 -26.85 -9.50 13.54
N ILE A 64 -26.81 -8.18 13.30
CA ILE A 64 -27.60 -7.17 14.00
C ILE A 64 -28.54 -6.48 12.99
N PRO A 65 -29.60 -7.13 12.48
CA PRO A 65 -30.53 -6.51 11.53
C PRO A 65 -31.52 -5.55 12.22
N GLY A 66 -31.24 -5.08 13.43
CA GLY A 66 -32.17 -4.27 14.23
C GLY A 66 -31.86 -4.22 15.73
N GLY A 67 -30.70 -4.72 16.17
CA GLY A 67 -30.26 -4.56 17.56
C GLY A 67 -29.82 -3.13 17.81
N ASN A 68 -30.78 -2.36 18.33
CA ASN A 68 -30.62 -1.12 19.07
C ASN A 68 -29.17 -0.85 19.49
N TYR A 69 -28.51 0.09 18.82
CA TYR A 69 -27.64 1.03 19.52
C TYR A 69 -28.53 1.89 20.43
N GLY A 70 -29.01 1.25 21.50
CA GLY A 70 -29.51 1.93 22.67
C GLY A 70 -28.31 2.58 23.33
N LEU A 71 -28.11 3.86 23.04
CA LEU A 71 -27.46 4.77 23.97
C LEU A 71 -28.19 6.11 23.89
N GLY A 72 -29.52 6.05 24.09
CA GLY A 72 -30.23 7.16 24.71
C GLY A 72 -29.66 7.33 26.10
N ILE A 73 -28.60 8.13 26.22
CA ILE A 73 -28.32 8.85 27.45
C ILE A 73 -29.47 9.84 27.59
N GLU A 74 -30.57 9.36 28.16
CA GLU A 74 -31.62 10.19 28.73
C GLU A 74 -31.00 10.86 29.97
N LYS A 75 -30.85 12.17 29.89
CA LYS A 75 -30.75 13.05 31.06
C LYS A 75 -32.01 13.90 31.09
#